data_AF-A0A2I3T0V6-F1
#
_entry.id   AF-A0A2I3T0V6-F1
#
_cell.length_a   1.000
_cell.length_b   1.000
_cell.length_c   1.000
_cell.angle_alpha   90.00
_cell.angle_beta   90.00
_cell.angle_gamma   90.00
#
_symmetry.space_group_name_H-M   'P 1'
#
loop_
_entity.id
_entity.type
_entity.pdbx_description
1 polymer ?
#
loop_
_entity_poly.entity_id
_entity_poly.type
_entity_poly.pdbx_seq_one_letter_code
_entity_poly.pdbx_strand_id
1 'polypeptide(L)'
;MVGRRALIVLAHSERTSFNYAMKEAAAAALKKKGWEVVESDLYAMNFNPIISRKDITGKLKDPANFQYPAESVLAYKEGHLSPDIVAEQKKLEAADLVIFQFPLQWFGVPAILKGWFERVFIGEFAYTYAAMYDKGPFRSGILHFCGFQVLEPQLTYSIGHTPADARIQILEGWKKRLENIWDETPLYFAPSSLFDLNFQAGFLMKKEVQDEEKNKKFGLSVGHHLGKSIPTDNQIKARK
;
A
#
# COMPACT_ATOMS: atom_id res chain seq x y z
N MET A 1 20.43 10.43 -5.35
CA MET A 1 19.81 10.09 -4.05
C MET A 1 20.48 8.84 -3.52
N VAL A 2 21.77 8.90 -3.18
CA VAL A 2 22.54 7.68 -2.83
C VAL A 2 22.09 7.18 -1.47
N GLY A 3 21.65 5.93 -1.39
CA GLY A 3 21.29 5.25 -0.13
C GLY A 3 19.79 5.09 0.15
N ARG A 4 18.89 5.48 -0.76
CA ARG A 4 17.46 5.12 -0.64
C ARG A 4 17.18 3.73 -1.21
N ARG A 5 16.22 3.02 -0.62
CA ARG A 5 15.80 1.65 -0.97
C ARG A 5 14.36 1.64 -1.47
N ALA A 6 14.11 0.96 -2.58
CA ALA A 6 12.78 0.76 -3.13
C ALA A 6 12.41 -0.73 -3.23
N LEU A 7 11.17 -1.06 -2.88
CA LEU A 7 10.57 -2.38 -3.12
C LEU A 7 9.55 -2.28 -4.26
N ILE A 8 9.68 -3.13 -5.28
CA ILE A 8 8.68 -3.25 -6.35
C ILE A 8 7.96 -4.59 -6.22
N VAL A 9 6.67 -4.55 -5.90
CA VAL A 9 5.79 -5.72 -5.81
C VAL A 9 5.03 -5.86 -7.13
N LEU A 10 5.27 -6.93 -7.88
CA LEU A 10 4.66 -7.20 -9.18
C LEU A 10 3.64 -8.36 -9.07
N ALA A 11 2.42 -8.12 -9.54
CA ALA A 11 1.34 -9.10 -9.56
C ALA A 11 0.84 -9.38 -10.99
N HIS A 12 1.70 -9.94 -11.83
CA HIS A 12 1.36 -10.41 -13.17
C HIS A 12 2.17 -11.65 -13.55
N SER A 13 1.56 -12.68 -14.15
CA SER A 13 2.27 -13.92 -14.52
C SER A 13 3.20 -13.75 -15.71
N GLU A 14 2.71 -13.09 -16.77
CA GLU A 14 3.43 -13.02 -18.04
C GLU A 14 4.57 -11.98 -18.05
N ARG A 15 5.78 -12.47 -18.32
CA ARG A 15 6.99 -11.64 -18.55
C ARG A 15 6.90 -10.79 -19.83
N THR A 16 6.03 -11.19 -20.75
CA THR A 16 5.70 -10.45 -21.99
C THR A 16 4.66 -9.35 -21.77
N SER A 17 4.12 -9.21 -20.56
CA SER A 17 3.09 -8.21 -20.27
C SER A 17 3.64 -6.79 -20.16
N PHE A 18 2.77 -5.81 -20.42
CA PHE A 18 3.10 -4.40 -20.17
C PHE A 18 3.32 -4.10 -18.67
N ASN A 19 2.72 -4.89 -17.76
CA ASN A 19 2.99 -4.79 -16.32
C ASN A 19 4.46 -5.15 -16.00
N TYR A 20 4.97 -6.23 -16.60
CA TYR A 20 6.38 -6.61 -16.45
C TYR A 20 7.30 -5.52 -17.04
N ALA A 21 6.96 -4.95 -18.20
CA ALA A 21 7.70 -3.84 -18.80
C ALA A 21 7.72 -2.58 -17.90
N MET A 22 6.60 -2.23 -17.26
CA MET A 22 6.52 -1.12 -16.30
C MET A 22 7.37 -1.38 -15.04
N LYS A 23 7.48 -2.63 -14.58
CA LYS A 23 8.37 -3.04 -13.48
C LYS A 23 9.84 -2.86 -13.86
N GLU A 24 10.25 -3.35 -15.03
CA GLU A 24 11.63 -3.19 -15.54
C GLU A 24 12.00 -1.71 -15.71
N ALA A 25 11.08 -0.93 -16.29
CA ALA A 25 11.24 0.52 -16.45
C ALA A 25 11.43 1.22 -15.09
N ALA A 26 10.65 0.85 -14.07
CA ALA A 26 10.78 1.40 -12.73
C ALA A 26 12.13 1.06 -12.09
N ALA A 27 12.52 -0.22 -12.12
CA ALA A 27 13.79 -0.68 -11.58
C ALA A 27 14.99 0.02 -12.27
N ALA A 28 14.96 0.17 -13.59
CA ALA A 28 16.01 0.85 -14.35
C ALA A 28 16.11 2.35 -14.01
N ALA A 29 14.99 3.07 -13.91
CA ALA A 29 14.98 4.49 -13.57
C ALA A 29 15.50 4.76 -12.15
N LEU A 30 15.04 3.99 -11.17
CA LEU A 30 15.45 4.14 -9.77
C LEU A 30 16.94 3.79 -9.59
N LYS A 31 17.41 2.66 -10.14
CA LYS A 31 18.84 2.29 -10.12
C LYS A 31 19.72 3.38 -10.74
N LYS A 32 19.31 3.98 -11.87
CA LYS A 32 20.00 5.11 -12.52
C LYS A 32 20.13 6.35 -11.62
N LYS A 33 19.21 6.58 -10.68
CA LYS A 33 19.22 7.72 -9.73
C LYS A 33 19.91 7.41 -8.40
N GLY A 34 20.50 6.21 -8.27
CA GLY A 34 21.27 5.77 -7.11
C GLY A 34 20.47 5.05 -6.02
N TRP A 35 19.28 4.55 -6.34
CA TRP A 35 18.48 3.73 -5.43
C TRP A 35 18.93 2.27 -5.46
N GLU A 36 18.92 1.62 -4.30
CA GLU A 36 18.85 0.17 -4.22
C GLU A 36 17.40 -0.26 -4.52
N VAL A 37 17.22 -1.31 -5.33
CA VAL A 37 15.89 -1.78 -5.74
C VAL A 37 15.80 -3.28 -5.51
N VAL A 38 14.82 -3.66 -4.70
CA VAL A 38 14.43 -5.05 -4.38
C VAL A 38 13.07 -5.35 -5.01
N GLU A 39 12.85 -6.60 -5.38
CA GLU A 39 11.63 -7.02 -6.09
C GLU A 39 10.89 -8.14 -5.34
N SER A 40 9.56 -8.13 -5.48
CA SER A 40 8.67 -9.24 -5.12
C SER A 40 7.73 -9.51 -6.31
N ASP A 41 8.21 -10.27 -7.28
CA ASP A 41 7.39 -10.82 -8.36
C ASP A 41 6.61 -12.01 -7.81
N LEU A 42 5.35 -11.76 -7.43
CA LEU A 42 4.54 -12.72 -6.68
C LEU A 42 4.27 -14.01 -7.45
N TYR A 43 4.17 -13.93 -8.78
CA TYR A 43 3.98 -15.10 -9.64
C TYR A 43 5.30 -15.86 -9.83
N ALA A 44 6.42 -15.17 -10.08
CA ALA A 44 7.73 -15.83 -10.20
C ALA A 44 8.20 -16.48 -8.88
N MET A 45 7.78 -15.91 -7.74
CA MET A 45 8.00 -16.48 -6.39
C MET A 45 7.07 -17.66 -6.06
N ASN A 46 6.04 -17.93 -6.87
CA ASN A 46 4.94 -18.84 -6.54
C ASN A 46 4.34 -18.55 -5.13
N PHE A 47 4.11 -17.27 -4.84
CA PHE A 47 3.71 -16.80 -3.52
C PHE A 47 2.34 -17.38 -3.12
N ASN A 48 2.26 -18.05 -1.95
CA ASN A 48 1.00 -18.52 -1.40
C ASN A 48 0.14 -17.33 -0.94
N PRO A 49 -1.05 -17.08 -1.51
CA PRO A 49 -1.88 -15.94 -1.11
C PRO A 49 -2.93 -16.28 -0.03
N ILE A 50 -2.96 -17.52 0.47
CA ILE A 50 -4.03 -17.97 1.38
C ILE A 50 -3.51 -17.92 2.83
N ILE A 51 -4.12 -17.03 3.64
CA ILE A 51 -3.90 -17.02 5.10
C ILE A 51 -4.32 -18.36 5.72
N SER A 52 -3.48 -18.92 6.58
CA SER A 52 -3.82 -20.15 7.30
C SER A 52 -2.97 -20.37 8.54
N ARG A 53 -3.32 -21.37 9.35
CA ARG A 53 -2.46 -21.84 10.46
C ARG A 53 -1.06 -22.30 10.03
N LYS A 54 -0.78 -22.50 8.73
CA LYS A 54 0.58 -22.79 8.21
C LYS A 54 1.48 -21.56 8.19
N ASP A 55 0.94 -20.36 8.35
CA ASP A 55 1.70 -19.11 8.47
C ASP A 55 2.42 -19.00 9.82
N ILE A 56 2.20 -19.95 10.73
CA ILE A 56 2.68 -19.99 12.10
C ILE A 56 3.38 -21.33 12.31
N THR A 57 4.66 -21.29 12.66
CA THR A 57 5.53 -22.48 12.79
C THR A 57 5.67 -22.98 14.23
N GLY A 58 5.34 -22.12 15.19
CA GLY A 58 5.36 -22.41 16.63
C GLY A 58 4.06 -23.03 17.17
N LYS A 59 3.94 -23.05 18.50
CA LYS A 59 2.72 -23.54 19.17
C LYS A 59 1.64 -22.46 19.14
N LEU A 60 0.49 -22.78 18.54
CA LEU A 60 -0.72 -21.97 18.65
C LEU A 60 -1.17 -21.85 20.11
N LYS A 61 -1.66 -20.68 20.49
CA LYS A 61 -2.20 -20.41 21.84
C LYS A 61 -3.54 -21.10 22.08
N ASP A 62 -4.43 -21.09 21.08
CA ASP A 62 -5.71 -21.81 21.07
C ASP A 62 -5.90 -22.53 19.72
N PRO A 63 -5.34 -23.75 19.57
CA PRO A 63 -5.48 -24.52 18.33
C PRO A 63 -6.91 -25.02 18.07
N ALA A 64 -7.77 -25.05 19.10
CA ALA A 64 -9.15 -25.51 19.02
C ALA A 64 -10.09 -24.40 18.52
N ASN A 65 -9.86 -23.16 18.95
CA ASN A 65 -10.56 -21.95 18.48
C ASN A 65 -9.56 -20.98 17.83
N PHE A 66 -9.01 -21.39 16.69
CA PHE A 66 -7.96 -20.64 15.99
C PHE A 66 -8.45 -19.26 15.52
N GLN A 67 -7.80 -18.20 16.01
CA GLN A 67 -8.07 -16.81 15.64
C GLN A 67 -6.85 -16.20 14.95
N TYR A 68 -6.85 -16.14 13.60
CA TYR A 68 -5.71 -15.66 12.82
C TYR A 68 -5.14 -14.31 13.29
N PRO A 69 -5.94 -13.27 13.61
CA PRO A 69 -5.39 -11.98 14.07
C PRO A 69 -4.62 -12.08 15.39
N ALA A 70 -5.06 -12.91 16.33
CA ALA A 70 -4.39 -13.05 17.63
C ALA A 70 -3.14 -13.94 17.53
N GLU A 71 -3.25 -15.05 16.81
CA GLU A 71 -2.17 -16.03 16.66
C GLU A 71 -1.02 -15.48 15.79
N SER A 72 -1.33 -14.78 14.68
CA SER A 72 -0.29 -14.17 13.82
C SER A 72 0.48 -13.04 14.52
N VAL A 73 -0.21 -12.23 15.34
CA VAL A 73 0.45 -11.21 16.19
C VAL A 73 1.38 -11.83 17.22
N LEU A 74 0.98 -12.94 17.85
CA LEU A 74 1.84 -13.68 18.77
C LEU A 74 3.05 -14.27 18.03
N ALA A 75 2.81 -14.87 16.86
CA ALA A 75 3.85 -15.44 16.01
C ALA A 75 4.87 -14.41 15.52
N TYR A 76 4.42 -13.17 15.25
CA TYR A 76 5.32 -12.05 14.96
C TYR A 76 6.19 -11.71 16.18
N LYS A 77 5.57 -11.48 17.35
CA LYS A 77 6.28 -11.09 18.59
C LYS A 77 7.29 -12.13 19.09
N GLU A 78 6.99 -13.41 18.90
CA GLU A 78 7.82 -14.53 19.30
C GLU A 78 8.70 -15.08 18.16
N GLY A 79 8.71 -14.43 16.99
CA GLY A 79 9.62 -14.76 15.88
C GLY A 79 9.38 -16.11 15.19
N HIS A 80 8.16 -16.63 15.20
CA HIS A 80 7.81 -17.95 14.66
C HIS A 80 6.77 -17.91 13.52
N LEU A 81 6.67 -16.79 12.80
CA LEU A 81 5.99 -16.71 11.51
C LEU A 81 6.67 -17.60 10.44
N SER A 82 5.92 -17.94 9.40
CA SER A 82 6.43 -18.65 8.23
C SER A 82 7.58 -17.87 7.56
N PRO A 83 8.69 -18.52 7.15
CA PRO A 83 9.87 -17.83 6.62
C PRO A 83 9.61 -16.95 5.39
N ASP A 84 8.62 -17.30 4.56
CA ASP A 84 8.25 -16.50 3.38
C ASP A 84 7.59 -15.17 3.77
N ILE A 85 6.78 -15.14 4.82
CA ILE A 85 6.23 -13.90 5.39
C ILE A 85 7.35 -13.04 5.96
N VAL A 86 8.24 -13.63 6.76
CA VAL A 86 9.38 -12.91 7.37
C VAL A 86 10.31 -12.31 6.32
N ALA A 87 10.49 -12.99 5.17
CA ALA A 87 11.28 -12.47 4.05
C ALA A 87 10.64 -11.20 3.44
N GLU A 88 9.32 -11.17 3.26
CA GLU A 88 8.61 -10.01 2.72
C GLU A 88 8.52 -8.85 3.73
N GLN A 89 8.36 -9.16 5.04
CA GLN A 89 8.41 -8.16 6.11
C GLN A 89 9.77 -7.43 6.14
N LYS A 90 10.89 -8.16 6.03
CA LYS A 90 12.23 -7.57 5.94
C LYS A 90 12.43 -6.64 4.74
N LYS A 91 11.81 -6.95 3.59
CA LYS A 91 11.83 -6.05 2.42
C LYS A 91 11.09 -4.74 2.70
N LEU A 92 9.97 -4.81 3.43
CA LEU A 92 9.20 -3.62 3.84
C LEU A 92 9.92 -2.77 4.87
N GLU A 93 10.54 -3.38 5.88
CA GLU A 93 11.39 -2.69 6.87
C GLU A 93 12.57 -1.96 6.22
N ALA A 94 13.07 -2.50 5.10
CA ALA A 94 14.15 -1.88 4.34
C ALA A 94 13.66 -0.75 3.41
N ALA A 95 12.44 -0.82 2.85
CA ALA A 95 12.01 0.07 1.79
C ALA A 95 11.64 1.49 2.28
N ASP A 96 12.25 2.52 1.69
CA ASP A 96 11.75 3.90 1.75
C ASP A 96 10.51 4.07 0.86
N LEU A 97 10.54 3.46 -0.34
CA LEU A 97 9.49 3.54 -1.36
C LEU A 97 8.97 2.14 -1.70
N VAL A 98 7.65 1.95 -1.74
CA VAL A 98 7.03 0.71 -2.21
C VAL A 98 6.16 0.99 -3.44
N ILE A 99 6.43 0.30 -4.55
CA ILE A 99 5.68 0.39 -5.80
C ILE A 99 4.88 -0.91 -5.99
N PHE A 100 3.56 -0.80 -6.14
CA PHE A 100 2.68 -1.92 -6.46
C PHE A 100 2.31 -1.89 -7.94
N GLN A 101 2.83 -2.83 -8.72
CA GLN A 101 2.59 -2.96 -10.15
C GLN A 101 1.61 -4.10 -10.43
N PHE A 102 0.41 -3.79 -10.91
CA PHE A 102 -0.62 -4.79 -11.16
C PHE A 102 -1.62 -4.35 -12.25
N PRO A 103 -2.23 -5.30 -12.99
CA PRO A 103 -3.43 -5.03 -13.78
C PRO A 103 -4.64 -4.89 -12.86
N LEU A 104 -5.50 -3.90 -13.09
CA LEU A 104 -6.79 -3.80 -12.39
C LEU A 104 -7.65 -5.03 -12.75
N GLN A 105 -8.06 -5.79 -11.73
CA GLN A 105 -8.90 -6.98 -11.89
C GLN A 105 -10.13 -6.83 -11.00
N TRP A 106 -11.34 -6.97 -11.55
CA TRP A 106 -12.60 -6.81 -10.82
C TRP A 106 -12.66 -5.54 -9.93
N PHE A 107 -12.24 -4.40 -10.49
CA PHE A 107 -12.16 -3.11 -9.79
C PHE A 107 -11.21 -3.06 -8.57
N GLY A 108 -10.29 -4.03 -8.44
CA GLY A 108 -9.31 -4.09 -7.36
C GLY A 108 -7.96 -4.67 -7.78
N VAL A 109 -7.17 -5.02 -6.75
CA VAL A 109 -5.88 -5.72 -6.92
C VAL A 109 -6.10 -7.20 -7.29
N PRO A 110 -5.18 -7.84 -8.03
CA PRO A 110 -5.19 -9.29 -8.24
C PRO A 110 -5.22 -10.06 -6.91
N ALA A 111 -5.90 -11.22 -6.90
CA ALA A 111 -6.07 -12.02 -5.69
C ALA A 111 -4.73 -12.39 -5.01
N ILE A 112 -3.67 -12.64 -5.79
CA ILE A 112 -2.34 -12.94 -5.24
C ILE A 112 -1.74 -11.76 -4.45
N LEU A 113 -2.00 -10.52 -4.90
CA LEU A 113 -1.57 -9.31 -4.21
C LEU A 113 -2.46 -9.01 -2.98
N LYS A 114 -3.76 -9.32 -3.06
CA LYS A 114 -4.65 -9.25 -1.88
C LYS A 114 -4.17 -10.19 -0.77
N GLY A 115 -3.85 -11.44 -1.12
CA GLY A 115 -3.31 -12.43 -0.19
C GLY A 115 -1.93 -12.08 0.36
N TRP A 116 -1.09 -11.40 -0.44
CA TRP A 116 0.18 -10.85 0.04
C TRP A 116 -0.04 -9.81 1.14
N PHE A 117 -0.99 -8.88 0.97
CA PHE A 117 -1.35 -7.96 2.07
C PHE A 117 -1.85 -8.72 3.30
N GLU A 118 -2.75 -9.69 3.13
CA GLU A 118 -3.33 -10.44 4.26
C GLU A 118 -2.32 -11.26 5.07
N ARG A 119 -1.31 -11.84 4.41
CA ARG A 119 -0.26 -12.63 5.07
C ARG A 119 0.90 -11.79 5.60
N VAL A 120 1.25 -10.68 4.95
CA VAL A 120 2.43 -9.88 5.29
C VAL A 120 2.12 -8.72 6.24
N PHE A 121 0.96 -8.05 6.09
CA PHE A 121 0.57 -6.90 6.93
C PHE A 121 -0.09 -7.37 8.24
N ILE A 122 0.67 -8.10 9.05
CA ILE A 122 0.24 -8.58 10.36
C ILE A 122 0.17 -7.43 11.37
N GLY A 123 -0.74 -7.50 12.34
CA GLY A 123 -0.81 -6.54 13.44
C GLY A 123 0.50 -6.50 14.27
N GLU A 124 0.79 -5.37 14.90
CA GLU A 124 2.04 -5.06 15.61
C GLU A 124 3.29 -4.99 14.72
N PHE A 125 3.28 -5.57 13.51
CA PHE A 125 4.22 -5.30 12.43
C PHE A 125 3.77 -4.10 11.61
N ALA A 126 2.63 -4.21 10.92
CA ALA A 126 2.16 -3.22 9.97
C ALA A 126 1.19 -2.21 10.56
N TYR A 127 0.44 -2.53 11.62
CA TYR A 127 -0.51 -1.61 12.25
C TYR A 127 -0.73 -1.93 13.73
N THR A 128 -1.16 -0.95 14.53
CA THR A 128 -1.62 -1.19 15.92
C THR A 128 -2.91 -0.41 16.16
N TYR A 129 -3.79 -0.85 17.06
CA TYR A 129 -5.01 -0.09 17.39
C TYR A 129 -4.74 1.25 18.09
N ALA A 130 -3.58 1.40 18.73
CA ALA A 130 -3.16 2.67 19.34
C ALA A 130 -2.59 3.66 18.31
N ALA A 131 -2.02 3.16 17.21
CA ALA A 131 -1.33 3.93 16.18
C ALA A 131 -1.73 3.44 14.78
N MET A 132 -2.82 4.03 14.27
CA MET A 132 -3.39 3.81 12.94
C MET A 132 -3.29 5.08 12.09
N TYR A 133 -3.54 4.96 10.78
CA TYR A 133 -3.58 6.09 9.85
C TYR A 133 -2.23 6.85 9.80
N ASP A 134 -2.23 8.18 9.88
CA ASP A 134 -1.02 9.01 9.87
C ASP A 134 -0.05 8.71 11.02
N LYS A 135 -0.46 7.93 12.02
CA LYS A 135 0.34 7.48 13.16
C LYS A 135 0.83 6.03 13.05
N GLY A 136 0.39 5.26 12.05
CA GLY A 136 0.92 3.91 11.81
C GLY A 136 2.43 3.92 11.54
N PRO A 137 3.08 2.77 11.39
CA PRO A 137 4.53 2.73 11.18
C PRO A 137 5.08 3.55 9.97
N PHE A 138 4.26 4.17 9.08
CA PHE A 138 4.60 5.09 7.93
C PHE A 138 3.37 6.03 7.46
N ARG A 139 3.21 6.47 6.17
CA ARG A 139 2.33 7.59 5.57
C ARG A 139 0.76 7.47 5.15
N SER A 140 0.26 6.89 4.00
CA SER A 140 -1.19 6.70 3.57
C SER A 140 -1.69 5.49 2.62
N GLY A 141 -2.99 5.15 2.41
CA GLY A 141 -3.62 3.94 1.72
C GLY A 141 -4.27 2.77 2.59
N ILE A 142 -4.28 1.47 2.17
CA ILE A 142 -4.35 0.30 3.15
C ILE A 142 -3.11 0.39 4.02
N LEU A 143 -2.00 0.48 3.31
CA LEU A 143 -0.90 1.39 3.52
C LEU A 143 -1.18 2.46 4.63
N HIS A 144 -2.16 3.40 4.59
CA HIS A 144 -2.47 4.43 5.64
C HIS A 144 -2.75 3.83 6.97
N PHE A 145 -3.70 2.90 6.98
CA PHE A 145 -4.09 2.24 8.20
C PHE A 145 -2.86 1.58 8.83
N CYS A 146 -1.99 1.03 7.98
CA CYS A 146 -0.67 0.49 8.30
C CYS A 146 0.49 1.50 8.35
N GLY A 147 0.21 2.80 8.26
CA GLY A 147 1.24 3.76 7.87
C GLY A 147 1.37 4.05 6.36
N PHE A 148 2.23 3.33 5.59
CA PHE A 148 2.99 3.61 4.31
C PHE A 148 2.57 4.74 3.35
N GLN A 149 3.42 5.66 2.87
CA GLN A 149 3.02 6.87 2.07
C GLN A 149 2.36 6.62 0.69
N VAL A 150 1.34 7.42 0.31
CA VAL A 150 0.69 7.37 -1.03
C VAL A 150 0.76 8.68 -1.80
N LEU A 151 1.49 8.61 -2.90
CA LEU A 151 1.60 9.61 -3.98
C LEU A 151 0.49 9.40 -5.02
N GLU A 152 0.43 10.24 -6.06
CA GLU A 152 -0.56 10.09 -7.13
C GLU A 152 -0.43 8.71 -7.84
N PRO A 153 -1.53 7.97 -8.09
CA PRO A 153 -1.45 6.68 -8.77
C PRO A 153 -1.01 6.85 -10.23
N GLN A 154 -0.12 5.96 -10.70
CA GLN A 154 0.28 5.90 -12.11
C GLN A 154 -0.77 5.15 -12.94
N LEU A 155 -1.82 5.86 -13.37
CA LEU A 155 -2.96 5.27 -14.07
C LEU A 155 -2.70 5.15 -15.59
N THR A 156 -2.63 3.91 -16.08
CA THR A 156 -2.46 3.61 -17.52
C THR A 156 -3.72 2.92 -18.05
N TYR A 157 -4.62 3.70 -18.64
CA TYR A 157 -5.91 3.20 -19.15
C TYR A 157 -5.78 2.45 -20.47
N SER A 158 -6.72 1.54 -20.72
CA SER A 158 -6.99 0.87 -22.01
C SER A 158 -5.77 0.32 -22.77
N ILE A 159 -4.71 -0.09 -22.06
CA ILE A 159 -3.38 -0.45 -22.61
C ILE A 159 -3.39 -1.44 -23.80
N GLY A 160 -4.38 -2.36 -23.85
CA GLY A 160 -4.55 -3.29 -24.98
C GLY A 160 -4.93 -2.63 -26.31
N HIS A 161 -5.34 -1.36 -26.29
CA HIS A 161 -5.71 -0.55 -27.46
C HIS A 161 -4.69 0.57 -27.74
N THR A 162 -3.62 0.67 -26.95
CA THR A 162 -2.59 1.71 -27.10
C THR A 162 -1.57 1.32 -28.17
N PRO A 163 -1.30 2.18 -29.18
CA PRO A 163 -0.27 1.95 -30.20
C PRO A 163 1.15 1.75 -29.63
N ALA A 164 2.04 1.10 -30.39
CA ALA A 164 3.34 0.65 -29.90
C ALA A 164 4.29 1.81 -29.50
N ASP A 165 4.30 2.87 -30.30
CA ASP A 165 4.98 4.14 -30.02
C ASP A 165 4.44 4.80 -28.75
N ALA A 166 3.12 4.88 -28.59
CA ALA A 166 2.48 5.43 -27.39
C ALA A 166 2.80 4.58 -26.13
N ARG A 167 2.90 3.24 -26.25
CA ARG A 167 3.36 2.37 -25.16
C ARG A 167 4.80 2.66 -24.73
N ILE A 168 5.68 2.99 -25.68
CA ILE A 168 7.06 3.44 -25.37
C ILE A 168 7.02 4.78 -24.63
N GLN A 169 6.19 5.74 -25.06
CA GLN A 169 6.07 7.03 -24.36
C GLN A 169 5.51 6.89 -22.93
N ILE A 170 4.62 5.93 -22.67
CA ILE A 170 4.16 5.62 -21.31
C ILE A 170 5.30 5.13 -20.43
N LEU A 171 6.16 4.23 -20.93
CA LEU A 171 7.33 3.73 -20.19
C LEU A 171 8.34 4.85 -19.90
N GLU A 172 8.64 5.71 -20.89
CA GLU A 172 9.55 6.86 -20.68
C GLU A 172 8.96 7.93 -19.77
N GLY A 173 7.66 8.20 -19.85
CA GLY A 173 6.95 9.09 -18.93
C GLY A 173 6.98 8.58 -17.49
N TRP A 174 6.81 7.27 -17.29
CA TRP A 174 6.91 6.63 -15.98
C TRP A 174 8.34 6.72 -15.40
N LYS A 175 9.36 6.39 -16.21
CA LYS A 175 10.78 6.55 -15.85
C LYS A 175 11.10 7.99 -15.45
N LYS A 176 10.59 8.97 -16.22
CA LYS A 176 10.80 10.41 -15.97
C LYS A 176 10.17 10.86 -14.65
N ARG A 177 8.97 10.37 -14.30
CA ARG A 177 8.34 10.65 -13.00
C ARG A 177 9.18 10.08 -11.84
N LEU A 178 9.64 8.83 -11.99
CA LEU A 178 10.49 8.17 -11.00
C LEU A 178 11.83 8.86 -10.72
N GLU A 179 12.25 9.80 -11.56
CA GLU A 179 13.46 10.58 -11.31
C GLU A 179 13.36 11.45 -10.05
N ASN A 180 12.19 12.00 -9.72
CA ASN A 180 12.00 12.88 -8.55
C ASN A 180 10.77 12.49 -7.71
N ILE A 181 10.33 11.23 -7.80
CA ILE A 181 9.15 10.66 -7.12
C ILE A 181 9.14 10.90 -5.60
N TRP A 182 10.31 10.97 -4.97
CA TRP A 182 10.43 11.19 -3.53
C TRP A 182 10.01 12.60 -3.08
N ASP A 183 10.10 13.58 -3.98
CA ASP A 183 9.86 14.98 -3.70
C ASP A 183 8.40 15.40 -4.04
N GLU A 184 7.55 14.43 -4.42
CA GLU A 184 6.14 14.66 -4.72
C GLU A 184 5.29 14.86 -3.44
N THR A 185 4.36 15.80 -3.49
CA THR A 185 3.30 15.96 -2.47
C THR A 185 2.38 14.73 -2.47
N PRO A 186 2.12 14.08 -1.32
CA PRO A 186 1.21 12.94 -1.24
C PRO A 186 -0.26 13.35 -1.40
N LEU A 187 -1.11 12.35 -1.66
CA LEU A 187 -2.57 12.53 -1.65
C LEU A 187 -3.08 12.94 -0.26
N TYR A 188 -4.17 13.70 -0.22
CA TYR A 188 -4.79 14.11 1.04
C TYR A 188 -5.68 13.03 1.66
N PHE A 189 -5.54 12.88 2.97
CA PHE A 189 -6.42 12.09 3.84
C PHE A 189 -6.75 12.92 5.08
N ALA A 190 -7.92 12.67 5.69
CA ALA A 190 -8.31 13.35 6.92
C ALA A 190 -7.39 12.90 8.07
N PRO A 191 -6.62 13.79 8.72
CA PRO A 191 -5.70 13.39 9.78
C PRO A 191 -6.42 12.79 10.99
N SER A 192 -5.82 11.80 11.64
CA SER A 192 -6.38 11.16 12.84
C SER A 192 -6.59 12.12 14.01
N SER A 193 -5.92 13.27 14.03
CA SER A 193 -6.12 14.34 15.01
C SER A 193 -7.52 14.98 14.97
N LEU A 194 -8.26 14.82 13.87
CA LEU A 194 -9.64 15.27 13.70
C LEU A 194 -10.67 14.37 14.41
N PHE A 195 -10.26 13.22 14.96
CA PHE A 195 -11.13 12.18 15.51
C PHE A 195 -10.84 11.94 16.99
N ASP A 196 -11.87 11.53 17.73
CA ASP A 196 -11.76 11.08 19.12
C ASP A 196 -11.50 9.57 19.14
N LEU A 197 -10.22 9.19 19.10
CA LEU A 197 -9.75 7.81 18.96
C LEU A 197 -9.89 6.97 20.24
N ASN A 198 -11.12 6.81 20.72
CA ASN A 198 -11.45 5.96 21.87
C ASN A 198 -12.82 5.30 21.71
N PHE A 199 -13.03 4.19 22.42
CA PHE A 199 -14.26 3.40 22.35
C PHE A 199 -15.50 4.17 22.84
N GLN A 200 -15.36 5.03 23.86
CA GLN A 200 -16.45 5.80 24.44
C GLN A 200 -17.01 6.85 23.47
N ALA A 201 -16.15 7.45 22.65
CA ALA A 201 -16.51 8.38 21.57
C ALA A 201 -16.85 7.68 20.24
N GLY A 202 -16.78 6.34 20.18
CA GLY A 202 -17.08 5.56 18.98
C GLY A 202 -16.15 5.83 17.79
N PHE A 203 -14.94 6.34 18.01
CA PHE A 203 -13.99 6.77 16.97
C PHE A 203 -14.55 7.83 15.99
N LEU A 204 -15.51 8.64 16.44
CA LEU A 204 -16.15 9.67 15.62
C LEU A 204 -15.24 10.91 15.43
N MET A 205 -15.56 11.70 14.41
CA MET A 205 -14.94 13.00 14.18
C MET A 205 -15.32 13.97 15.31
N LYS A 206 -14.36 14.74 15.80
CA LYS A 206 -14.52 15.70 16.90
C LYS A 206 -15.64 16.71 16.64
N LYS A 207 -16.31 17.15 17.71
CA LYS A 207 -17.50 18.02 17.58
C LYS A 207 -17.14 19.39 17.02
N GLU A 208 -16.04 19.98 17.49
CA GLU A 208 -15.51 21.25 17.00
C GLU A 208 -15.16 21.16 15.50
N VAL A 209 -14.57 20.05 15.05
CA VAL A 209 -14.29 19.80 13.63
C VAL A 209 -15.58 19.66 12.83
N GLN A 210 -16.58 18.93 13.35
CA GLN A 210 -17.91 18.86 12.71
C GLN A 210 -18.54 20.26 12.56
N ASP A 211 -18.45 21.10 13.58
CA ASP A 211 -19.01 22.45 13.59
C ASP A 211 -18.29 23.38 12.58
N GLU A 212 -16.96 23.34 12.50
CA GLU A 212 -16.17 24.04 11.47
C GLU A 212 -16.46 23.54 10.05
N GLU A 213 -16.67 22.25 9.88
CA GLU A 213 -16.96 21.65 8.58
C GLU A 213 -18.34 22.02 8.05
N LYS A 214 -19.37 22.25 8.88
CA LYS A 214 -20.78 22.44 8.46
C LYS A 214 -20.97 23.35 7.24
N ASN A 215 -20.30 24.50 7.23
CA ASN A 215 -20.46 25.52 6.20
C ASN A 215 -19.62 25.30 4.93
N LYS A 216 -18.77 24.25 4.89
CA LYS A 216 -17.92 23.95 3.73
C LYS A 216 -18.71 23.15 2.68
N LYS A 217 -18.62 23.59 1.42
CA LYS A 217 -19.30 23.00 0.24
C LYS A 217 -18.89 21.55 -0.05
N PHE A 218 -17.63 21.21 0.21
CA PHE A 218 -17.08 19.89 -0.02
C PHE A 218 -16.85 19.15 1.31
N GLY A 219 -16.84 17.82 1.26
CA GLY A 219 -16.32 16.99 2.34
C GLY A 219 -14.78 17.01 2.40
N LEU A 220 -14.20 16.27 3.34
CA LEU A 220 -12.75 16.20 3.54
C LEU A 220 -12.06 15.32 2.48
N SER A 221 -12.67 14.18 2.14
CA SER A 221 -12.14 13.18 1.21
C SER A 221 -13.26 12.31 0.61
N VAL A 222 -12.92 11.30 -0.21
CA VAL A 222 -13.90 10.29 -0.70
C VAL A 222 -14.58 9.55 0.46
N GLY A 223 -13.80 9.01 1.40
CA GLY A 223 -14.35 8.28 2.57
C GLY A 223 -14.97 9.21 3.62
N HIS A 224 -14.46 10.44 3.74
CA HIS A 224 -14.97 11.46 4.65
C HIS A 224 -15.72 12.56 3.88
N HIS A 225 -16.69 12.16 3.05
CA HIS A 225 -17.47 13.08 2.23
C HIS A 225 -18.54 13.85 3.02
N LEU A 226 -18.88 13.40 4.24
CA LEU A 226 -19.80 14.08 5.18
C LEU A 226 -21.19 14.40 4.59
N GLY A 227 -21.67 13.59 3.65
CA GLY A 227 -22.93 13.84 2.92
C GLY A 227 -22.87 14.97 1.88
N LYS A 228 -21.69 15.54 1.61
CA LYS A 228 -21.46 16.67 0.71
C LYS A 228 -20.81 16.23 -0.60
N SER A 229 -20.54 17.19 -1.50
CA SER A 229 -19.71 16.98 -2.67
C SER A 229 -18.31 16.48 -2.29
N ILE A 230 -17.82 15.46 -2.98
CA ILE A 230 -16.45 14.96 -2.82
C ILE A 230 -15.48 15.97 -3.48
N PRO A 231 -14.32 16.29 -2.87
CA PRO A 231 -13.28 17.08 -3.53
C PRO A 231 -12.79 16.40 -4.81
N THR A 232 -12.72 17.15 -5.91
CA THR A 232 -12.28 16.66 -7.23
C THR A 232 -10.96 15.91 -7.13
N ASP A 233 -10.87 14.75 -7.77
CA ASP A 233 -9.67 13.92 -7.88
C ASP A 233 -8.97 13.57 -6.55
N ASN A 234 -9.67 13.58 -5.41
CA ASN A 234 -9.09 13.35 -4.07
C ASN A 234 -8.23 12.07 -3.92
N GLN A 235 -8.42 11.05 -4.76
CA GLN A 235 -7.62 9.81 -4.76
C GLN A 235 -6.78 9.61 -6.05
N ILE A 236 -6.66 10.66 -6.87
CA ILE A 236 -5.94 10.66 -8.16
C ILE A 236 -4.91 11.79 -8.19
N LYS A 237 -5.21 12.96 -7.59
CA LYS A 237 -4.35 14.14 -7.55
C LYS A 237 -4.09 14.65 -6.13
N ALA A 238 -2.84 15.08 -5.92
CA ALA A 238 -2.45 15.78 -4.71
C ALA A 238 -3.08 17.18 -4.69
N ARG A 239 -3.21 17.77 -3.49
CA ARG A 239 -3.63 19.17 -3.37
C ARG A 239 -2.51 20.08 -3.90
N LYS A 240 -2.92 21.12 -4.63
CA LYS A 240 -2.05 22.25 -5.02
C LYS A 240 -1.85 23.20 -3.84
#